data_AF-A0A023G455-F1
#
_entry.id   AF-A0A023G455-F1
#
_cell.length_a   1.000
_cell.length_b   1.000
_cell.length_c   1.000
_cell.angle_alpha   90.00
_cell.angle_beta   90.00
_cell.angle_gamma   90.00
#
_symmetry.space_group_name_H-M   'P 1'
#
loop_
_entity.id
_entity.type
_entity.pdbx_description
1 polymer ?
#
loop_
_entity_poly.entity_id
_entity_poly.type
_entity_poly.pdbx_seq_one_letter_code
_entity_poly.pdbx_strand_id
1 'polypeptide(L)'
;MITYDLPAQIDYVLSKTGQRRLQYVGWSQGTTIMFGLLAEKPQYNEKIQLFHAMAPAVLFGHMKSTIRLFMLFLKRVLGVAEYLLKGSMLGREDKLFHAVKRVSCRSNFSRPVVFRFFLLNQWRPSSRT
;
A
#
# COMPACT_ATOMS: atom_id res chain seq x y z
N MET A 1 -0.67 6.52 -2.26
CA MET A 1 0.36 5.81 -1.49
C MET A 1 1.74 6.42 -1.64
N ILE A 2 2.40 6.35 -2.81
CA ILE A 2 3.78 6.86 -2.98
C ILE A 2 3.84 8.40 -2.85
N THR A 3 2.93 9.11 -3.50
CA THR A 3 2.96 10.58 -3.53
C THR A 3 2.56 11.23 -2.20
N TYR A 4 1.65 10.60 -1.46
CA TYR A 4 0.95 11.20 -0.31
C TYR A 4 1.16 10.40 0.99
N ASP A 5 0.70 9.15 1.01
CA ASP A 5 0.60 8.34 2.24
C ASP A 5 1.97 8.05 2.86
N LEU A 6 2.90 7.44 2.10
CA LEU A 6 4.20 7.02 2.63
C LEU A 6 5.08 8.22 3.06
N PRO A 7 5.19 9.31 2.28
CA PRO A 7 5.81 10.56 2.72
C PRO A 7 5.27 11.06 4.07
N ALA A 8 3.93 11.17 4.18
CA ALA A 8 3.29 11.66 5.39
C ALA A 8 3.55 10.73 6.59
N GLN A 9 3.57 9.41 6.39
CA GLN A 9 3.91 8.45 7.44
C GLN A 9 5.35 8.61 7.91
N ILE A 10 6.31 8.70 6.99
CA ILE A 10 7.73 8.87 7.33
C ILE A 10 7.94 10.17 8.11
N ASP A 11 7.41 11.29 7.60
CA ASP A 11 7.58 12.60 8.24
C ASP A 11 6.91 12.65 9.61
N TYR A 12 5.73 12.04 9.74
CA TYR A 12 5.06 11.92 11.03
C TYR A 12 5.91 11.14 12.03
N VAL A 13 6.45 9.97 11.66
CA VAL A 13 7.27 9.15 12.56
C VAL A 13 8.55 9.90 12.98
N LEU A 14 9.26 10.51 12.04
CA LEU A 14 10.48 11.29 12.33
C LEU A 14 10.17 12.48 13.25
N SER A 15 9.09 13.23 12.97
CA SER A 15 8.67 14.37 13.81
C SER A 15 8.26 13.95 15.22
N LYS A 16 7.59 12.80 15.37
CA LYS A 16 7.14 12.31 16.68
C LYS A 16 8.24 11.68 17.51
N THR A 17 9.22 11.04 16.86
CA THR A 17 10.33 10.37 17.56
C THR A 17 11.53 11.29 17.75
N GLY A 18 11.61 12.40 17.02
CA GLY A 18 12.79 13.29 16.99
C GLY A 18 13.99 12.69 16.23
N GLN A 19 13.83 11.50 15.64
CA GLN A 19 14.91 10.85 14.89
C GLN A 19 15.08 11.50 13.52
N ARG A 20 16.33 11.56 13.04
CA ARG A 20 16.64 12.10 11.70
C ARG A 20 16.42 11.10 10.57
N ARG A 21 16.53 9.81 10.89
CA ARG A 21 16.39 8.69 9.95
C ARG A 21 15.65 7.54 10.59
N LEU A 22 15.03 6.71 9.77
CA LEU A 22 14.39 5.46 10.21
C LEU A 22 14.84 4.27 9.36
N GLN A 23 14.64 3.06 9.90
CA GLN A 23 14.76 1.83 9.12
C GLN A 23 13.36 1.44 8.63
N TYR A 24 13.26 1.05 7.36
CA TYR A 24 12.00 0.64 6.75
C TYR A 24 12.04 -0.85 6.42
N VAL A 25 10.98 -1.58 6.77
CA VAL A 25 10.78 -2.98 6.38
C VAL A 25 9.58 -3.03 5.45
N GLY A 26 9.82 -3.40 4.19
CA GLY A 26 8.78 -3.55 3.19
C GLY A 26 8.60 -5.01 2.84
N TRP A 27 7.36 -5.47 2.71
CA TRP A 27 7.03 -6.80 2.21
C TRP A 27 6.16 -6.70 0.95
N SER A 28 6.48 -7.48 -0.08
CA SER A 28 5.68 -7.55 -1.31
C SER A 28 5.43 -6.14 -1.89
N GLN A 29 4.17 -5.72 -2.04
CA GLN A 29 3.79 -4.38 -2.51
C GLN A 29 4.41 -3.24 -1.69
N GLY A 30 4.61 -3.42 -0.37
CA GLY A 30 5.25 -2.41 0.46
C GLY A 30 6.67 -2.07 -0.01
N THR A 31 7.37 -3.05 -0.61
CA THR A 31 8.67 -2.79 -1.23
C THR A 31 8.56 -1.90 -2.46
N THR A 32 7.57 -2.15 -3.31
CA THR A 32 7.31 -1.39 -4.54
C THR A 32 7.00 0.07 -4.21
N ILE A 33 6.20 0.31 -3.16
CA ILE A 33 5.86 1.66 -2.71
C ILE A 33 7.13 2.39 -2.23
N MET A 34 7.99 1.74 -1.46
CA MET A 34 9.25 2.35 -1.01
C MET A 34 10.22 2.62 -2.17
N PHE A 35 10.45 1.64 -3.05
CA PHE A 35 11.30 1.85 -4.24
C PHE A 35 10.79 2.98 -5.12
N GLY A 36 9.47 3.07 -5.33
CA GLY A 36 8.86 4.16 -6.07
C GLY A 36 9.07 5.51 -5.39
N LEU A 37 8.92 5.59 -4.07
CA LEU A 37 9.15 6.84 -3.32
C LEU A 37 10.60 7.33 -3.45
N LEU A 38 11.57 6.43 -3.27
CA LEU A 38 12.99 6.79 -3.32
C LEU A 38 13.44 7.20 -4.74
N ALA A 39 12.78 6.68 -5.78
CA ALA A 39 13.02 7.09 -7.16
C ALA A 39 12.34 8.42 -7.52
N GLU A 40 11.07 8.62 -7.14
CA GLU A 40 10.30 9.83 -7.46
C GLU A 40 10.70 11.04 -6.60
N LYS A 41 11.13 10.80 -5.35
CA LYS A 41 11.48 11.85 -4.38
C LYS A 41 12.83 11.55 -3.71
N PRO A 42 13.96 11.77 -4.40
CA PRO A 42 15.29 11.46 -3.90
C PRO A 42 15.64 12.07 -2.54
N GLN A 43 14.98 13.19 -2.15
CA GLN A 43 15.14 13.79 -0.82
C GLN A 43 14.73 12.88 0.35
N TYR A 44 13.93 11.83 0.11
CA TYR A 44 13.62 10.83 1.14
C TYR A 44 14.76 9.82 1.35
N ASN A 45 15.75 9.73 0.43
CA ASN A 45 16.91 8.86 0.62
C ASN A 45 17.69 9.23 1.89
N GLU A 46 17.77 10.52 2.21
CA GLU A 46 18.45 10.99 3.42
C GLU A 46 17.72 10.67 4.72
N LYS A 47 16.42 10.35 4.63
CA LYS A 47 15.53 10.03 5.76
C LYS A 47 15.48 8.53 6.07
N ILE A 48 15.99 7.68 5.18
CA ILE A 48 16.01 6.23 5.35
C ILE A 48 17.44 5.76 5.63
N GLN A 49 17.65 5.16 6.79
CA GLN A 49 18.96 4.61 7.17
C GLN A 49 19.21 3.25 6.51
N LEU A 50 18.19 2.40 6.48
CA LEU A 50 18.26 1.07 5.90
C LEU A 50 16.86 0.64 5.45
N PHE A 51 16.79 0.02 4.26
CA PHE A 51 15.57 -0.54 3.73
C PHE A 51 15.70 -2.06 3.60
N HIS A 52 14.93 -2.80 4.40
CA HIS A 52 14.77 -4.24 4.30
C HIS A 52 13.65 -4.58 3.31
N ALA A 53 14.01 -4.97 2.10
CA ALA A 53 13.07 -5.36 1.06
C ALA A 53 12.82 -6.88 1.07
N MET A 54 11.69 -7.31 1.64
CA MET A 54 11.31 -8.72 1.74
C MET A 54 10.35 -9.11 0.61
N ALA A 55 10.70 -10.17 -0.13
CA ALA A 55 9.93 -10.64 -1.30
C ALA A 55 9.54 -9.49 -2.25
N PRO A 56 10.53 -8.75 -2.80
CA PRO A 56 10.26 -7.50 -3.48
C PRO A 56 9.46 -7.69 -4.78
N ALA A 57 8.38 -6.92 -4.93
CA ALA A 57 7.42 -7.04 -6.02
C ALA A 57 7.56 -5.86 -7.01
N VAL A 58 8.76 -5.69 -7.56
CA VAL A 58 9.11 -4.51 -8.39
C VAL A 58 9.00 -4.80 -9.89
N LEU A 59 9.46 -5.98 -10.30
CA LEU A 59 9.50 -6.41 -11.71
C LEU A 59 8.81 -7.77 -11.83
N PHE A 60 7.85 -7.86 -12.76
CA PHE A 60 7.00 -9.03 -12.92
C PHE A 60 7.23 -9.81 -14.22
N GLY A 61 8.10 -9.31 -15.10
CA GLY A 61 8.29 -9.87 -16.46
C GLY A 61 8.76 -11.32 -16.50
N HIS A 62 9.52 -11.77 -15.51
CA HIS A 62 10.12 -13.12 -15.46
C HIS A 62 9.55 -14.02 -14.37
N MET A 63 8.42 -13.66 -13.75
CA MET A 63 7.81 -14.53 -12.74
C MET A 63 7.34 -15.85 -13.34
N LYS A 64 7.76 -16.97 -12.74
CA LYS A 64 7.30 -18.33 -13.10
C LYS A 64 6.09 -18.81 -12.27
N SER A 65 5.73 -18.06 -11.23
CA SER A 65 4.60 -18.38 -10.35
C SER A 65 3.25 -18.25 -11.07
N THR A 66 2.26 -19.03 -10.63
CA THR A 66 0.86 -18.94 -11.06
C THR A 66 0.25 -17.54 -10.84
N ILE A 67 0.82 -16.75 -9.92
CA ILE A 67 0.50 -15.33 -9.74
C ILE A 67 0.65 -14.54 -11.05
N ARG A 68 1.59 -14.91 -11.93
CA ARG A 68 1.73 -14.26 -13.24
C ARG A 68 0.47 -14.44 -14.08
N LEU A 69 -0.12 -15.63 -14.10
CA LEU A 69 -1.35 -15.89 -14.86
C LEU A 69 -2.51 -15.08 -14.27
N PHE A 70 -2.63 -15.06 -12.95
CA PHE A 70 -3.61 -14.23 -12.26
C PHE A 70 -3.44 -12.74 -12.57
N MET A 71 -2.21 -12.23 -12.61
CA MET A 71 -1.92 -10.84 -12.98
C MET A 71 -2.22 -10.53 -14.45
N LEU A 72 -1.96 -11.46 -15.38
CA LEU A 72 -2.32 -11.31 -16.78
C LEU A 72 -3.84 -11.29 -16.98
N PHE A 73 -4.54 -12.16 -16.26
CA PHE A 73 -6.00 -12.17 -16.22
C PHE A 73 -6.55 -10.86 -15.65
N LEU A 74 -6.04 -10.43 -14.49
CA LEU A 74 -6.38 -9.15 -13.88
C LEU A 74 -6.14 -7.99 -14.84
N LYS A 75 -4.99 -7.92 -15.50
CA LYS A 75 -4.69 -6.86 -16.47
C LYS A 75 -5.73 -6.81 -17.60
N ARG A 76 -6.19 -7.95 -18.11
CA ARG A 76 -7.25 -8.01 -19.13
C ARG A 76 -8.59 -7.55 -18.59
N VAL A 77 -9.00 -8.05 -17.42
CA VAL A 77 -10.27 -7.68 -16.79
C VAL A 77 -10.29 -6.19 -16.45
N LEU A 78 -9.22 -5.68 -15.83
CA LEU A 78 -9.05 -4.27 -15.50
C LEU A 78 -9.03 -3.40 -16.75
N GLY A 79 -8.39 -3.82 -17.85
CA GLY A 79 -8.39 -3.04 -19.10
C GLY A 79 -9.77 -2.97 -19.77
N VAL A 80 -10.51 -4.08 -19.78
CA VAL A 80 -11.91 -4.07 -20.26
C VAL A 80 -12.79 -3.22 -19.35
N ALA A 81 -12.58 -3.32 -18.04
CA ALA A 81 -13.34 -2.54 -17.08
C ALA A 81 -12.97 -1.04 -17.11
N GLU A 82 -11.71 -0.66 -17.30
CA GLU A 82 -11.29 0.73 -17.53
C GLU A 82 -11.93 1.29 -18.80
N TYR A 83 -11.98 0.50 -19.88
CA TYR A 83 -12.66 0.89 -21.10
C TYR A 83 -14.17 1.10 -20.87
N LEU A 84 -14.83 0.16 -20.18
CA LEU A 84 -16.26 0.22 -19.90
C LEU A 84 -16.64 1.29 -18.87
N LEU A 85 -15.78 1.57 -17.89
CA LEU A 85 -16.00 2.52 -16.80
C LEU A 85 -15.35 3.89 -17.06
N LYS A 86 -14.92 4.18 -18.30
CA LYS A 86 -14.27 5.45 -18.67
C LYS A 86 -13.10 5.83 -17.73
N GLY A 87 -12.25 4.85 -17.41
CA GLY A 87 -10.98 5.05 -16.71
C GLY A 87 -11.08 5.04 -15.17
N SER A 88 -12.24 4.81 -14.57
CA SER A 88 -12.36 4.76 -13.11
C SER A 88 -12.93 3.42 -12.63
N MET A 89 -12.07 2.39 -12.55
CA MET A 89 -12.40 1.19 -11.80
C MET A 89 -12.01 1.30 -10.31
N LEU A 90 -11.11 2.24 -9.99
CA LEU A 90 -10.63 2.56 -8.65
C LEU A 90 -10.62 4.08 -8.40
N GLY A 91 -11.55 4.80 -9.04
CA GLY A 91 -11.75 6.23 -8.79
C GLY A 91 -12.24 6.43 -7.35
N ARG A 92 -11.62 7.38 -6.64
CA ARG A 92 -11.99 7.80 -5.27
C ARG A 92 -13.48 8.20 -5.16
N GLU A 93 -14.12 8.53 -6.29
CA GLU A 93 -15.46 9.08 -6.41
C GLU A 93 -16.48 8.11 -7.07
N ASP A 94 -16.19 6.80 -7.17
CA ASP A 94 -17.14 5.86 -7.74
C ASP A 94 -18.18 5.36 -6.73
N LYS A 95 -19.47 5.43 -7.11
CA LYS A 95 -20.59 4.88 -6.32
C LYS A 95 -20.39 3.39 -6.00
N LEU A 96 -19.73 2.66 -6.90
CA LEU A 96 -19.34 1.27 -6.70
C LEU A 96 -18.34 1.14 -5.55
N PHE A 97 -17.28 1.97 -5.53
CA PHE A 97 -16.29 1.95 -4.45
C PHE A 97 -16.93 2.29 -3.10
N HIS A 98 -17.87 3.26 -3.07
CA HIS A 98 -18.66 3.57 -1.88
C HIS A 98 -19.59 2.44 -1.44
N ALA A 99 -20.20 1.71 -2.37
CA ALA A 99 -21.04 0.55 -2.08
C ALA A 99 -20.20 -0.61 -1.52
N VAL A 100 -19.08 -0.93 -2.17
CA VAL A 100 -18.12 -1.95 -1.71
C VAL A 100 -17.55 -1.57 -0.34
N LYS A 101 -17.18 -0.31 -0.12
CA LYS A 101 -16.75 0.20 1.19
C LYS A 101 -17.83 0.02 2.26
N ARG A 102 -19.09 0.37 1.95
CA ARG A 102 -20.21 0.17 2.89
C ARG A 102 -20.39 -1.30 3.24
N VAL A 103 -20.41 -2.19 2.25
CA VAL A 103 -20.56 -3.64 2.46
C VAL A 103 -19.39 -4.20 3.27
N SER A 104 -18.16 -3.81 2.94
CA SER A 104 -16.97 -4.28 3.64
C SER A 104 -16.85 -3.74 5.07
N CYS A 105 -17.30 -2.50 5.34
CA CYS A 105 -17.36 -1.95 6.70
C CYS A 105 -18.50 -2.56 7.55
N ARG A 106 -19.58 -3.02 6.91
CA ARG A 106 -20.72 -3.68 7.60
C ARG A 106 -20.51 -5.18 7.81
N SER A 107 -19.63 -5.80 7.02
CA SER A 107 -19.32 -7.22 7.13
C SER A 107 -18.55 -7.53 8.42
N ASN A 108 -19.14 -8.37 9.27
CA ASN A 108 -18.48 -8.91 10.47
C ASN A 108 -17.26 -9.79 10.15
N PHE A 109 -17.06 -10.17 8.88
CA PHE A 109 -15.91 -10.94 8.42
C PHE A 109 -14.66 -10.07 8.25
N SER A 110 -14.81 -8.81 7.81
CA SER A 110 -13.70 -7.91 7.52
C SER A 110 -13.12 -7.25 8.78
N ARG A 111 -13.95 -7.06 9.82
CA ARG A 111 -13.56 -6.48 11.11
C ARG A 111 -12.39 -7.21 11.78
N PRO A 112 -12.42 -8.54 11.99
CA PRO A 112 -11.31 -9.26 12.62
C PRO A 112 -10.06 -9.26 11.73
N VAL A 113 -10.17 -9.34 10.40
CA VAL A 113 -8.99 -9.38 9.51
C VAL A 113 -8.23 -8.05 9.53
N VAL A 114 -8.94 -6.92 9.41
CA VAL A 114 -8.32 -5.58 9.43
C VAL A 114 -7.72 -5.28 10.81
N PHE A 115 -8.46 -5.58 11.89
CA PHE A 115 -7.98 -5.32 13.25
C PHE A 115 -6.79 -6.22 13.61
N ARG A 116 -6.77 -7.47 13.14
CA ARG A 116 -5.67 -8.41 13.38
C ARG A 116 -4.44 -8.07 12.53
N PHE A 117 -4.59 -7.56 11.31
CA PHE A 117 -3.47 -7.06 10.50
C PHE A 117 -2.86 -5.77 11.07
N PHE A 118 -3.67 -4.88 11.66
CA PHE A 118 -3.21 -3.68 12.37
C PHE A 118 -2.51 -4.01 13.69
N LEU A 119 -3.04 -4.98 14.46
CA LEU A 119 -2.45 -5.45 15.72
C LEU A 119 -1.18 -6.29 15.52
N LEU A 120 -1.09 -7.08 14.44
CA LEU A 120 0.11 -7.85 14.08
C LEU A 120 1.30 -6.94 13.70
N ASN A 121 1.04 -5.69 13.29
CA ASN A 121 2.07 -4.67 13.08
C ASN A 121 2.35 -3.82 14.33
N GLN A 122 1.98 -4.30 15.52
CA GLN A 122 2.19 -3.63 16.82
C GLN A 122 1.73 -2.16 16.90
N TRP A 123 0.77 -1.74 16.08
CA TRP A 123 0.22 -0.40 16.22
C TRP A 123 -0.73 -0.38 17.42
N ARG A 124 -0.24 0.06 18.58
CA ARG A 124 -1.10 0.46 19.69
C ARG A 124 -1.72 1.82 19.36
N PRO A 125 -3.04 1.97 19.28
CA PRO A 125 -3.64 3.29 19.33
C PRO A 125 -3.20 3.93 20.65
N SER A 126 -2.53 5.09 20.58
CA SER A 126 -2.30 5.88 21.78
C SER A 126 -3.66 6.21 22.38
N SER A 127 -3.95 5.68 23.56
CA SER A 127 -5.04 6.16 24.40
C SER A 127 -4.84 7.65 24.62
N ARG A 128 -5.61 8.48 23.89
CA ARG A 128 -5.78 9.88 24.28
C ARG A 128 -6.70 9.89 25.49
N THR A 129 -6.16 10.39 26.60
CA THR A 129 -6.89 11.21 27.55
C THR A 129 -7.58 12.35 26.81
#